data_AF-A0A914PV53-F1
#
_entry.id   AF-A0A914PV53-F1
#
_cell.length_a   1.000
_cell.length_b   1.000
_cell.length_c   1.000
_cell.angle_alpha   90.00
_cell.angle_beta   90.00
_cell.angle_gamma   90.00
#
_symmetry.space_group_name_H-M   'P 1'
#
loop_
_entity.id
_entity.type
_entity.pdbx_description
1 polymer ?
#
loop_
_entity_poly.entity_id
_entity_poly.type
_entity_poly.pdbx_seq_one_letter_code
_entity_poly.pdbx_strand_id
1 'polypeptide(L)'
;MLRHYFIKFSSTTINRLASYRCLSSEGCCKVQRQKPTSLADERPDLNFDYLLDSENLQEIEQNIKNRKGIGNIRKIHEIWNSIESFKHNSDQSSTEFSMNEYKDLWRELYDEALLIPNKSDPEVPIGDESHTKIVTENPGPQLKAEKPKTAEDIVKGWRAMSYPRRSAGSRSYTLIGPTANLQTALFSFAKDIVREKGFEEIEVSDILPKKITQGCGVNVRTDAASHAMQYEVTDFPKMCLSGTAEMGIADKLANRTFKESELPKLFLAESRCFRPEISKSASEAMCIM
;
A
#
# COMPACT_ATOMS: atom_id res chain seq x y z
N MET A 1 11.68 -13.03 4.27
CA MET A 1 10.29 -13.51 4.49
C MET A 1 9.40 -12.93 3.37
N LEU A 2 9.26 -13.65 2.24
CA LEU A 2 8.43 -13.24 1.10
C LEU A 2 6.94 -13.46 1.44
N ARG A 3 6.24 -12.41 1.86
CA ARG A 3 4.78 -12.44 1.99
C ARG A 3 4.19 -12.43 0.58
N HIS A 4 3.64 -13.56 0.16
CA HIS A 4 2.85 -13.66 -1.06
C HIS A 4 1.47 -13.06 -0.77
N TYR A 5 1.16 -11.91 -1.37
CA TYR A 5 -0.19 -11.35 -1.35
C TYR A 5 -0.91 -11.82 -2.61
N PHE A 6 -1.91 -12.70 -2.45
CA PHE A 6 -2.88 -13.00 -3.50
C PHE A 6 -4.06 -12.06 -3.33
N ILE A 7 -4.18 -11.05 -4.20
CA ILE A 7 -5.40 -10.23 -4.27
C ILE A 7 -6.32 -10.88 -5.30
N LYS A 8 -7.34 -11.61 -4.82
CA LYS A 8 -8.41 -12.18 -5.63
C LYS A 8 -9.60 -11.21 -5.57
N PHE A 9 -9.90 -10.51 -6.66
CA PHE A 9 -11.12 -9.70 -6.74
C PHE A 9 -12.33 -10.61 -7.00
N SER A 10 -13.35 -10.54 -6.13
CA SER A 10 -14.62 -11.28 -6.23
C SER A 10 -15.72 -10.37 -6.78
N SER A 11 -16.58 -10.90 -7.65
CA SER A 11 -17.50 -10.16 -8.54
C SER A 11 -18.76 -9.56 -7.90
N THR A 12 -18.81 -9.34 -6.57
CA THR A 12 -20.10 -9.11 -5.88
C THR A 12 -20.46 -7.65 -5.59
N THR A 13 -19.66 -6.66 -6.00
CA THR A 13 -19.89 -5.25 -5.61
C THR A 13 -20.42 -4.33 -6.73
N ILE A 14 -20.80 -4.87 -7.90
CA ILE A 14 -21.01 -4.05 -9.12
C ILE A 14 -22.44 -3.49 -9.31
N ASN A 15 -23.40 -3.72 -8.42
CA ASN A 15 -24.82 -3.35 -8.68
C ASN A 15 -25.38 -2.09 -7.99
N ARG A 16 -24.59 -1.21 -7.39
CA ARG A 16 -25.15 0.02 -6.75
C ARG A 16 -24.49 1.37 -7.05
N LEU A 17 -23.46 1.44 -7.90
CA LEU A 17 -22.77 2.70 -8.22
C LEU A 17 -23.41 3.55 -9.33
N ALA A 18 -24.65 3.25 -9.75
CA ALA A 18 -25.32 3.98 -10.83
C ALA A 18 -26.05 5.27 -10.39
N SER A 19 -26.07 5.60 -9.09
CA SER A 19 -27.00 6.62 -8.56
C SER A 19 -26.41 8.02 -8.33
N TYR A 20 -25.09 8.21 -8.42
CA TYR A 20 -24.47 9.53 -8.20
C TYR A 20 -23.77 10.03 -9.46
N ARG A 21 -24.54 10.24 -10.53
CA ARG A 21 -24.18 11.18 -11.60
C ARG A 21 -25.09 12.38 -11.50
N CYS A 22 -24.50 13.54 -11.21
CA CYS A 22 -25.14 14.84 -11.34
C CYS A 22 -25.91 14.91 -12.66
N LEU A 23 -27.22 15.07 -12.55
CA LEU A 23 -28.07 15.53 -13.63
C LEU A 23 -27.73 17.00 -13.89
N SER A 24 -27.03 17.28 -14.98
CA SER A 24 -27.20 18.54 -15.70
C SER A 24 -27.63 18.22 -17.12
N SER A 25 -28.89 18.54 -17.40
CA SER A 25 -29.50 18.49 -18.71
C SER A 25 -29.03 19.64 -19.59
N GLU A 26 -29.06 19.38 -20.90
CA GLU A 26 -29.01 20.33 -22.04
C GLU A 26 -27.63 20.63 -22.66
N GLY A 27 -27.32 19.83 -23.69
CA GLY A 27 -27.02 20.32 -25.04
C GLY A 27 -25.83 21.26 -25.25
N CYS A 28 -24.69 20.72 -25.71
CA CYS A 28 -24.05 21.08 -26.98
C CYS A 28 -22.64 20.47 -27.03
N CYS A 29 -22.35 19.76 -28.13
CA CYS A 29 -21.05 19.18 -28.44
C CYS A 29 -19.95 20.25 -28.49
N LYS A 30 -19.15 20.34 -27.43
CA LYS A 30 -17.72 20.68 -27.51
C LYS A 30 -16.99 19.74 -26.56
N VAL A 31 -16.39 18.69 -27.09
CA VAL A 31 -15.39 17.90 -26.38
C VAL A 31 -14.18 18.80 -26.19
N GLN A 32 -14.23 19.66 -25.16
CA GLN A 32 -13.03 20.24 -24.61
C GLN A 32 -12.23 19.05 -24.08
N ARG A 33 -11.11 18.74 -24.73
CA ARG A 33 -10.07 17.90 -24.12
C ARG A 33 -9.69 18.60 -22.82
N GLN A 34 -10.27 18.16 -21.70
CA GLN A 34 -9.77 18.53 -20.39
C GLN A 34 -8.30 18.13 -20.39
N LYS A 35 -7.41 19.07 -20.05
CA LYS A 35 -6.02 18.74 -19.73
C LYS A 35 -6.08 17.56 -18.74
N PRO A 36 -5.35 16.45 -18.96
CA PRO A 36 -5.35 15.39 -17.98
C PRO A 36 -4.90 16.03 -16.66
N THR A 37 -5.80 16.02 -15.67
CA THR A 37 -5.45 16.34 -14.30
C THR A 37 -4.24 15.48 -13.98
N SER A 38 -3.15 16.10 -13.51
CA SER A 38 -1.94 15.34 -13.25
C SER A 38 -2.33 14.25 -12.26
N LEU A 39 -1.94 13.00 -12.55
CA LEU A 39 -2.25 11.88 -11.67
C LEU A 39 -1.93 12.28 -10.23
N ALA A 40 -0.80 12.95 -9.99
CA ALA A 40 -0.35 13.43 -8.69
C ALA A 40 -1.35 14.24 -7.82
N ASP A 41 -2.48 14.71 -8.35
CA ASP A 41 -3.46 15.50 -7.61
C ASP A 41 -4.76 14.72 -7.24
N GLU A 42 -4.91 13.47 -7.69
CA GLU A 42 -6.10 12.64 -7.42
C GLU A 42 -5.95 11.77 -6.16
N ARG A 43 -7.00 11.72 -5.33
CA ARG A 43 -7.09 10.92 -4.10
C ARG A 43 -7.62 9.49 -4.39
N PRO A 44 -7.18 8.46 -3.65
CA PRO A 44 -7.82 7.15 -3.66
C PRO A 44 -9.34 7.22 -3.40
N ASP A 45 -10.09 6.33 -4.04
CA ASP A 45 -11.53 6.19 -3.78
C ASP A 45 -11.75 5.27 -2.58
N LEU A 46 -12.53 5.72 -1.59
CA LEU A 46 -12.82 4.99 -0.37
C LEU A 46 -14.27 4.53 -0.39
N ASN A 47 -14.53 3.35 0.19
CA ASN A 47 -15.89 2.80 0.27
C ASN A 47 -16.70 3.52 1.38
N PHE A 48 -17.12 4.76 1.11
CA PHE A 48 -17.93 5.55 2.04
C PHE A 48 -19.30 4.93 2.31
N ASP A 49 -19.88 4.18 1.36
CA ASP A 49 -21.13 3.43 1.59
C ASP A 49 -20.97 2.45 2.76
N TYR A 50 -19.82 1.76 2.85
CA TYR A 50 -19.51 0.88 3.97
C TYR A 50 -19.15 1.65 5.24
N LEU A 51 -18.35 2.72 5.12
CA LEU A 51 -17.84 3.48 6.27
C LEU A 51 -18.89 4.36 6.95
N LEU A 52 -19.92 4.80 6.24
CA LEU A 52 -20.96 5.70 6.76
C LEU A 52 -22.24 4.96 7.16
N ASP A 53 -22.32 3.65 6.88
CA ASP A 53 -23.44 2.82 7.29
C ASP A 53 -23.37 2.47 8.78
N SER A 54 -24.39 2.91 9.52
CA SER A 54 -24.50 2.70 10.96
C SER A 54 -24.53 1.23 11.39
N GLU A 55 -24.93 0.31 10.51
CA GLU A 55 -24.95 -1.12 10.82
C GLU A 55 -23.52 -1.70 10.94
N ASN A 56 -22.54 -1.08 10.25
CA ASN A 56 -21.16 -1.57 10.20
C ASN A 56 -20.28 -1.06 11.36
N LEU A 57 -20.77 -0.10 12.17
CA LEU A 57 -20.02 0.56 13.24
C LEU A 57 -19.30 -0.41 14.19
N GLN A 58 -20.04 -1.39 14.73
CA GLN A 58 -19.49 -2.35 15.69
C GLN A 58 -18.46 -3.27 15.06
N GLU A 59 -18.71 -3.71 13.82
CA GLU A 59 -17.77 -4.56 13.07
C GLU A 59 -16.46 -3.82 12.81
N ILE A 60 -16.55 -2.56 12.36
CA ILE A 60 -15.40 -1.72 12.06
C ILE A 60 -14.59 -1.44 13.33
N GLU A 61 -15.23 -1.08 14.45
CA GLU A 61 -14.57 -0.87 15.74
C GLU A 61 -13.78 -2.11 16.19
N GLN A 62 -14.40 -3.28 16.09
CA GLN A 62 -13.75 -4.53 16.47
C GLN A 62 -12.59 -4.87 15.53
N ASN A 63 -12.75 -4.63 14.22
CA ASN A 63 -11.68 -4.85 13.23
C ASN A 63 -10.48 -3.90 13.47
N ILE A 64 -10.72 -2.62 13.77
CA ILE A 64 -9.68 -1.65 14.14
C ILE A 64 -8.89 -2.18 15.34
N LYS A 65 -9.59 -2.62 16.39
CA LYS A 65 -8.96 -3.17 17.61
C LYS A 65 -8.13 -4.42 17.31
N ASN A 66 -8.70 -5.37 16.57
CA ASN A 66 -8.03 -6.63 16.21
C ASN A 66 -6.76 -6.37 15.38
N ARG A 67 -6.79 -5.38 14.48
CA ARG A 67 -5.67 -5.01 13.62
C ARG A 67 -4.68 -4.03 14.26
N LYS A 68 -4.93 -3.63 15.52
CA LYS A 68 -4.15 -2.60 16.23
C LYS A 68 -4.08 -1.29 15.44
N GLY A 69 -5.16 -0.95 14.74
CA GLY A 69 -5.30 0.29 13.98
C GLY A 69 -5.49 1.50 14.91
N ILE A 70 -5.26 2.69 14.36
CA ILE A 70 -5.42 3.97 15.07
C ILE A 70 -6.66 4.74 14.65
N GLY A 71 -7.37 4.27 13.61
CA GLY A 71 -8.55 4.95 13.09
C GLY A 71 -9.71 5.00 14.09
N ASN A 72 -10.56 6.00 13.94
CA ASN A 72 -11.74 6.21 14.79
C ASN A 72 -12.99 6.35 13.93
N ILE A 73 -13.77 5.26 13.84
CA ILE A 73 -14.99 5.24 13.04
C ILE A 73 -16.08 6.17 13.59
N ARG A 74 -16.16 6.38 14.92
CA ARG A 74 -17.14 7.32 15.50
C ARG A 74 -16.86 8.76 15.08
N LYS A 75 -15.58 9.15 15.05
CA LYS A 75 -15.17 10.47 14.59
C LYS A 75 -15.59 10.71 13.13
N ILE A 76 -15.49 9.69 12.27
CA ILE A 76 -15.96 9.77 10.88
C ILE A 76 -17.46 10.07 10.83
N HIS A 77 -18.28 9.35 11.60
CA HIS A 77 -19.73 9.61 11.67
C HIS A 77 -20.05 11.01 12.27
N GLU A 78 -19.30 11.47 13.27
CA GLU A 78 -19.46 12.82 13.84
C GLU A 78 -19.18 13.93 12.80
N ILE A 79 -18.11 13.78 12.02
CA ILE A 79 -17.78 14.69 10.92
C ILE A 79 -18.87 14.62 9.84
N TRP A 80 -19.32 13.41 9.48
CA TRP A 80 -20.38 13.22 8.50
C TRP A 80 -21.68 13.94 8.90
N ASN A 81 -22.13 13.78 10.14
CA ASN A 81 -23.32 14.46 10.66
C ASN A 81 -23.16 16.00 10.60
N SER A 82 -21.93 16.50 10.81
CA SER A 82 -21.62 17.93 10.69
C SER A 82 -21.73 18.40 9.24
N ILE A 83 -21.26 17.60 8.27
CA ILE A 83 -21.38 17.86 6.83
C ILE A 83 -22.85 17.86 6.38
N GLU A 84 -23.67 16.92 6.87
CA GLU A 84 -25.10 16.86 6.56
C GLU A 84 -25.85 18.07 7.14
N SER A 85 -25.57 18.41 8.39
CA SER A 85 -26.14 19.60 9.05
C SER A 85 -25.79 20.89 8.30
N PHE A 86 -24.57 20.98 7.77
CA PHE A 86 -24.14 22.11 6.96
C PHE A 86 -24.94 22.22 5.65
N LYS A 87 -25.19 21.11 4.94
CA LYS A 87 -26.01 21.11 3.72
C LYS A 87 -27.40 21.68 3.98
N HIS A 88 -28.05 21.25 5.07
CA HIS A 88 -29.38 21.73 5.43
C HIS A 88 -29.44 23.22 5.79
N ASN A 89 -28.37 23.78 6.36
CA ASN A 89 -28.31 25.20 6.72
C ASN A 89 -27.90 26.12 5.55
N SER A 90 -27.14 25.60 4.59
CA SER A 90 -26.61 26.37 3.45
C SER A 90 -27.65 26.80 2.42
N ASP A 91 -28.85 26.18 2.41
CA ASP A 91 -29.99 26.60 1.59
C ASP A 91 -30.54 28.00 1.99
N GLN A 92 -30.08 28.59 3.11
CA GLN A 92 -30.63 29.84 3.65
C GLN A 92 -29.67 31.05 3.70
N SER A 93 -28.35 30.91 3.53
CA SER A 93 -27.46 32.08 3.44
C SER A 93 -26.11 31.78 2.80
N SER A 94 -25.75 32.55 1.76
CA SER A 94 -24.52 32.39 0.98
C SER A 94 -23.42 33.33 1.47
N THR A 95 -22.43 32.79 2.20
CA THR A 95 -21.16 33.45 2.48
C THR A 95 -19.98 32.54 2.12
N GLU A 96 -19.00 33.08 1.40
CA GLU A 96 -17.83 32.40 0.86
C GLU A 96 -16.94 31.75 1.96
N PHE A 97 -17.00 32.27 3.19
CA PHE A 97 -16.37 31.71 4.39
C PHE A 97 -16.88 30.29 4.72
N SER A 98 -18.18 30.06 4.51
CA SER A 98 -18.87 28.79 4.75
C SER A 98 -18.32 27.66 3.84
N MET A 99 -17.96 27.99 2.59
CA MET A 99 -17.49 26.98 1.63
C MET A 99 -16.08 26.44 1.93
N ASN A 100 -15.22 27.22 2.58
CA ASN A 100 -13.91 26.73 3.00
C ASN A 100 -14.03 25.76 4.17
N GLU A 101 -14.88 26.07 5.16
CA GLU A 101 -15.20 25.17 6.27
C GLU A 101 -15.78 23.85 5.76
N TYR A 102 -16.69 23.90 4.77
CA TYR A 102 -17.23 22.71 4.13
C TYR A 102 -16.15 21.83 3.48
N LYS A 103 -15.22 22.44 2.74
CA LYS A 103 -14.08 21.72 2.12
C LYS A 103 -13.16 21.13 3.17
N ASP A 104 -12.96 21.82 4.28
CA ASP A 104 -12.12 21.36 5.38
C ASP A 104 -12.72 20.16 6.10
N LEU A 105 -14.04 20.15 6.34
CA LEU A 105 -14.75 18.99 6.88
C LEU A 105 -14.62 17.76 5.97
N TRP A 106 -14.78 17.93 4.65
CA TRP A 106 -14.59 16.82 3.70
C TRP A 106 -13.15 16.32 3.66
N ARG A 107 -12.17 17.21 3.80
CA ARG A 107 -10.76 16.84 3.91
C ARG A 107 -10.51 16.04 5.18
N GLU A 108 -11.01 16.50 6.32
CA GLU A 108 -10.87 15.79 7.60
C GLU A 108 -11.56 14.42 7.57
N LEU A 109 -12.79 14.35 7.03
CA LEU A 109 -13.52 13.09 6.86
C LEU A 109 -12.69 12.08 6.09
N TYR A 110 -12.10 12.53 4.97
CA TYR A 110 -11.28 11.68 4.10
C TYR A 110 -9.99 11.23 4.79
N ASP A 111 -9.31 12.14 5.49
CA ASP A 111 -8.06 11.85 6.19
C ASP A 111 -8.28 10.85 7.35
N GLU A 112 -9.39 10.97 8.09
CA GLU A 112 -9.78 9.99 9.12
C GLU A 112 -10.20 8.65 8.50
N ALA A 113 -10.90 8.67 7.37
CA ALA A 113 -11.29 7.45 6.65
C ALA A 113 -10.08 6.63 6.16
N LEU A 114 -8.97 7.28 5.78
CA LEU A 114 -7.72 6.60 5.42
C LEU A 114 -7.08 5.82 6.58
N LEU A 115 -7.43 6.13 7.83
CA LEU A 115 -6.91 5.45 9.01
C LEU A 115 -7.67 4.16 9.33
N ILE A 116 -8.81 3.92 8.67
CA ILE A 116 -9.61 2.71 8.88
C ILE A 116 -8.94 1.55 8.11
N PRO A 117 -8.54 0.47 8.80
CA PRO A 117 -7.90 -0.65 8.14
C PRO A 117 -8.92 -1.48 7.35
N ASN A 118 -8.44 -2.20 6.32
CA ASN A 118 -9.29 -3.10 5.55
C ASN A 118 -9.95 -4.18 6.42
N LYS A 119 -11.12 -4.67 5.99
CA LYS A 119 -11.86 -5.76 6.64
C LYS A 119 -11.00 -7.02 6.68
N SER A 120 -10.91 -7.65 7.85
CA SER A 120 -10.24 -8.93 7.99
C SER A 120 -11.16 -10.03 7.49
N ASP A 121 -10.60 -11.02 6.77
CA ASP A 121 -11.36 -12.19 6.34
C ASP A 121 -11.84 -13.00 7.56
N PRO A 122 -13.10 -13.50 7.59
CA PRO A 122 -13.63 -14.25 8.72
C PRO A 122 -12.83 -15.51 9.08
N GLU A 123 -12.08 -16.09 8.14
CA GLU A 123 -11.26 -17.27 8.37
C GLU A 123 -9.90 -16.95 9.03
N VAL A 124 -9.52 -15.67 9.11
CA VAL A 124 -8.25 -15.26 9.73
C VAL A 124 -8.33 -15.45 11.25
N PRO A 125 -7.42 -16.26 11.85
CA PRO A 125 -7.40 -16.45 13.30
C PRO A 125 -7.19 -15.12 14.03
N ILE A 126 -8.00 -14.88 15.07
CA ILE A 126 -7.89 -13.71 15.93
C ILE A 126 -6.97 -14.05 17.10
N GLY A 127 -5.94 -13.24 17.30
CA GLY A 127 -5.03 -13.39 18.44
C GLY A 127 -3.59 -13.03 18.08
N ASP A 128 -2.68 -13.43 18.96
CA ASP A 128 -1.24 -13.38 18.72
C ASP A 128 -0.77 -14.59 17.89
N GLU A 129 0.56 -14.73 17.74
CA GLU A 129 1.17 -15.80 16.96
C GLU A 129 0.78 -17.21 17.45
N SER A 130 0.41 -17.38 18.73
CA SER A 130 0.00 -18.69 19.27
C SER A 130 -1.31 -19.23 18.69
N HIS A 131 -2.12 -18.35 18.10
CA HIS A 131 -3.38 -18.70 17.45
C HIS A 131 -3.21 -18.99 15.95
N THR A 132 -1.98 -18.89 15.43
CA THR A 132 -1.72 -19.12 14.00
C THR A 132 -1.88 -20.59 13.64
N LYS A 133 -2.45 -20.83 12.46
CA LYS A 133 -2.58 -22.16 11.88
C LYS A 133 -1.48 -22.37 10.85
N ILE A 134 -0.68 -23.43 11.00
CA ILE A 134 0.25 -23.86 9.96
C ILE A 134 -0.58 -24.39 8.78
N VAL A 135 -0.55 -23.67 7.67
CA VAL A 135 -1.28 -24.04 6.44
C VAL A 135 -0.47 -25.04 5.61
N THR A 136 0.84 -24.89 5.58
CA THR A 136 1.75 -25.78 4.85
C THR A 136 3.13 -25.71 5.50
N GLU A 137 3.79 -26.86 5.65
CA GLU A 137 5.17 -26.95 6.11
C GLU A 137 6.04 -27.51 4.97
N ASN A 138 7.08 -26.78 4.61
CA ASN A 138 8.09 -27.22 3.65
C ASN A 138 9.45 -27.22 4.36
N PRO A 139 9.78 -28.27 5.13
CA PRO A 139 10.96 -28.27 6.00
C PRO A 139 12.28 -28.26 5.22
N GLY A 140 12.23 -28.50 3.90
CA GLY A 140 13.41 -28.60 3.06
C GLY A 140 14.33 -29.74 3.51
N PRO A 141 15.52 -29.87 2.89
CA PRO A 141 16.53 -30.81 3.36
C PRO A 141 17.10 -30.34 4.71
N GLN A 142 17.06 -31.21 5.72
CA GLN A 142 17.71 -30.91 7.01
C GLN A 142 19.23 -30.90 6.86
N LEU A 143 19.83 -29.71 6.97
CA LEU A 143 21.28 -29.55 6.97
C LEU A 143 21.84 -29.93 8.34
N LYS A 144 22.49 -31.10 8.43
CA LYS A 144 23.24 -31.52 9.62
C LYS A 144 24.63 -30.87 9.60
N ALA A 145 24.76 -29.71 10.22
CA ALA A 145 26.06 -29.11 10.52
C ALA A 145 26.25 -29.03 12.03
N GLU A 146 27.38 -29.52 12.55
CA GLU A 146 27.69 -29.45 13.99
C GLU A 146 27.81 -28.00 14.48
N LYS A 147 28.24 -27.09 13.61
CA LYS A 147 28.37 -25.64 13.84
C LYS A 147 28.03 -24.87 12.56
N PRO A 148 26.74 -24.59 12.28
CA PRO A 148 26.37 -23.81 11.10
C PRO A 148 26.95 -22.40 11.19
N LYS A 149 27.49 -21.90 10.07
CA LYS A 149 27.95 -20.51 9.94
C LYS A 149 26.79 -19.64 9.46
N THR A 150 26.79 -18.37 9.86
CA THR A 150 25.84 -17.40 9.30
C THR A 150 26.23 -17.05 7.85
N ALA A 151 25.28 -16.49 7.09
CA ALA A 151 25.55 -16.07 5.72
C ALA A 151 26.65 -14.98 5.66
N GLU A 152 26.67 -14.08 6.64
CA GLU A 152 27.67 -13.01 6.76
C GLU A 152 29.06 -13.59 6.99
N ASP A 153 29.20 -14.58 7.88
CA ASP A 153 30.49 -15.23 8.16
C ASP A 153 31.04 -15.95 6.92
N ILE A 154 30.16 -16.61 6.15
CA ILE A 154 30.53 -17.28 4.90
C ILE A 154 31.03 -16.26 3.88
N VAL A 155 30.24 -15.22 3.62
CA VAL A 155 30.54 -14.23 2.57
C VAL A 155 31.75 -13.37 2.94
N LYS A 156 31.95 -13.08 4.23
CA LYS A 156 33.15 -12.41 4.75
C LYS A 156 34.40 -13.25 4.51
N GLY A 157 34.32 -14.57 4.71
CA GLY A 157 35.41 -15.50 4.40
C GLY A 157 35.81 -15.49 2.93
N TRP A 158 34.83 -15.31 2.03
CA TRP A 158 35.04 -15.25 0.58
C TRP A 158 35.48 -13.88 0.06
N ARG A 159 35.48 -12.84 0.93
CA ARG A 159 35.70 -11.44 0.52
C ARG A 159 34.73 -11.00 -0.59
N ALA A 160 33.51 -11.55 -0.58
CA ALA A 160 32.51 -11.36 -1.63
C ALA A 160 31.42 -10.34 -1.24
N MET A 161 31.66 -9.53 -0.20
CA MET A 161 30.80 -8.41 0.19
C MET A 161 31.62 -7.30 0.84
N SER A 162 31.22 -6.06 0.61
CA SER A 162 31.75 -4.87 1.31
C SER A 162 30.63 -3.97 1.82
N TYR A 163 30.89 -3.21 2.88
CA TYR A 163 29.90 -2.32 3.50
C TYR A 163 30.28 -0.84 3.30
N PRO A 164 29.59 -0.10 2.41
CA PRO A 164 29.88 1.30 2.13
C PRO A 164 29.31 2.25 3.21
N ARG A 165 29.59 1.98 4.49
CA ARG A 165 28.98 2.66 5.64
C ARG A 165 29.18 4.18 5.65
N ARG A 166 30.29 4.67 5.09
CA ARG A 166 30.60 6.11 5.03
C ARG A 166 29.77 6.87 3.99
N SER A 167 29.42 6.22 2.88
CA SER A 167 28.72 6.88 1.77
C SER A 167 27.22 6.58 1.77
N ALA A 168 26.81 5.35 2.09
CA ALA A 168 25.42 4.89 2.00
C ALA A 168 24.79 4.55 3.36
N GLY A 169 25.49 4.82 4.47
CA GLY A 169 24.96 4.64 5.83
C GLY A 169 24.97 3.18 6.31
N SER A 170 24.43 2.98 7.52
CA SER A 170 24.27 1.65 8.10
C SER A 170 23.27 0.82 7.27
N ARG A 171 23.45 -0.50 7.22
CA ARG A 171 22.64 -1.47 6.44
C ARG A 171 22.83 -1.45 4.91
N SER A 172 23.69 -0.58 4.39
CA SER A 172 24.15 -0.67 3.01
C SER A 172 25.19 -1.77 2.81
N TYR A 173 25.18 -2.41 1.64
CA TYR A 173 26.15 -3.44 1.25
C TYR A 173 26.42 -3.41 -0.26
N THR A 174 27.51 -4.07 -0.66
CA THR A 174 27.88 -4.31 -2.05
C THR A 174 28.29 -5.77 -2.17
N LEU A 175 27.66 -6.51 -3.08
CA LEU A 175 28.05 -7.89 -3.42
C LEU A 175 29.15 -7.87 -4.48
N ILE A 176 30.12 -8.78 -4.38
CA ILE A 176 31.30 -8.80 -5.22
C ILE A 176 31.52 -10.20 -5.79
N GLY A 177 31.67 -10.30 -7.11
CA GLY A 177 32.03 -11.54 -7.79
C GLY A 177 30.97 -12.63 -7.63
N PRO A 178 31.30 -13.81 -7.07
CA PRO A 178 30.37 -14.95 -7.01
C PRO A 178 29.02 -14.65 -6.33
N THR A 179 28.98 -13.78 -5.31
CA THR A 179 27.72 -13.43 -4.63
C THR A 179 26.83 -12.52 -5.48
N ALA A 180 27.43 -11.62 -6.27
CA ALA A 180 26.69 -10.81 -7.23
C ALA A 180 26.08 -11.71 -8.34
N ASN A 181 26.85 -12.68 -8.83
CA ASN A 181 26.36 -13.67 -9.80
C ASN A 181 25.24 -14.53 -9.22
N LEU A 182 25.37 -14.96 -7.96
CA LEU A 182 24.34 -15.72 -7.26
C LEU A 182 23.03 -14.94 -7.14
N GLN A 183 23.09 -13.64 -6.84
CA GLN A 183 21.89 -12.79 -6.80
C GLN A 183 21.15 -12.83 -8.15
N THR A 184 21.86 -12.66 -9.27
CA THR A 184 21.26 -12.72 -10.62
C THR A 184 20.69 -14.11 -10.94
N ALA A 185 21.41 -15.17 -10.56
CA ALA A 185 20.96 -16.55 -10.77
C ALA A 185 19.68 -16.86 -9.97
N LEU A 186 19.60 -16.42 -8.72
CA LEU A 186 18.41 -16.58 -7.87
C LEU A 186 17.19 -15.85 -8.44
N PHE A 187 17.38 -14.62 -8.94
CA PHE A 187 16.30 -13.90 -9.61
C PHE A 187 15.83 -14.64 -10.86
N SER A 188 16.75 -15.07 -11.72
CA SER A 188 16.40 -15.79 -12.95
C SER A 188 15.62 -17.08 -12.64
N PHE A 189 16.10 -17.87 -11.67
CA PHE A 189 15.43 -19.08 -11.21
C PHE A 189 14.02 -18.81 -10.67
N ALA A 190 13.84 -17.78 -9.85
CA ALA A 190 12.53 -17.41 -9.32
C ALA A 190 11.59 -16.93 -10.44
N LYS A 191 12.10 -16.16 -11.41
CA LYS A 191 11.34 -15.71 -12.58
C LYS A 191 10.84 -16.90 -13.40
N ASP A 192 11.69 -17.88 -13.69
CA ASP A 192 11.31 -19.06 -14.47
C ASP A 192 10.13 -19.81 -13.82
N ILE A 193 10.20 -20.05 -12.50
CA ILE A 193 9.11 -20.70 -11.74
C ILE A 193 7.80 -19.90 -11.83
N VAL A 194 7.87 -18.56 -11.74
CA VAL A 194 6.67 -17.71 -11.74
C VAL A 194 6.11 -17.54 -13.16
N ARG A 195 6.97 -17.52 -14.19
CA ARG A 195 6.56 -17.50 -15.60
C ARG A 195 5.82 -18.77 -16.00
N GLU A 196 6.26 -19.93 -15.53
CA GLU A 196 5.55 -21.20 -15.75
C GLU A 196 4.12 -21.20 -15.17
N LYS A 197 3.84 -20.33 -14.19
CA LYS A 197 2.50 -20.13 -13.61
C LYS A 197 1.65 -19.10 -14.36
N GLY A 198 2.10 -18.61 -15.52
CA GLY A 198 1.33 -17.71 -16.39
C GLY A 198 1.39 -16.23 -16.01
N PHE A 199 2.39 -15.82 -15.22
CA PHE A 199 2.61 -14.41 -14.89
C PHE A 199 3.29 -13.67 -16.06
N GLU A 200 2.74 -12.51 -16.43
CA GLU A 200 3.33 -11.59 -17.40
C GLU A 200 4.49 -10.84 -16.74
N GLU A 201 5.69 -10.98 -17.31
CA GLU A 201 6.87 -10.24 -16.84
C GLU A 201 6.79 -8.77 -17.28
N ILE A 202 6.92 -7.86 -16.32
CA ILE A 202 6.89 -6.41 -16.54
C ILE A 202 8.00 -5.73 -15.74
N GLU A 203 8.46 -4.59 -16.24
CA GLU A 203 9.37 -3.69 -15.53
C GLU A 203 8.59 -2.47 -15.04
N VAL A 204 8.86 -2.04 -13.81
CA VAL A 204 8.13 -0.95 -13.16
C VAL A 204 9.10 0.09 -12.58
N SER A 205 8.63 1.34 -12.47
CA SER A 205 9.43 2.43 -11.91
C SER A 205 9.65 2.27 -10.41
N ASP A 206 10.89 2.51 -9.96
CA ASP A 206 11.23 2.56 -8.54
C ASP A 206 10.89 3.91 -7.88
N ILE A 207 10.80 4.99 -8.66
CA ILE A 207 10.39 6.32 -8.20
C ILE A 207 8.94 6.54 -8.62
N LEU A 208 8.05 6.71 -7.63
CA LEU A 208 6.61 6.78 -7.83
C LEU A 208 6.01 8.05 -7.23
N PRO A 209 4.89 8.56 -7.74
CA PRO A 209 4.14 9.59 -7.06
C PRO A 209 3.68 9.11 -5.68
N LYS A 210 3.82 9.95 -4.64
CA LYS A 210 3.40 9.63 -3.26
C LYS A 210 1.95 9.13 -3.17
N LYS A 211 1.07 9.62 -4.05
CA LYS A 211 -0.33 9.18 -4.08
C LYS A 211 -0.52 7.70 -4.41
N ILE A 212 0.40 7.11 -5.21
CA ILE A 212 0.32 5.69 -5.57
C ILE A 212 0.66 4.87 -4.34
N THR A 213 1.72 5.25 -3.63
CA THR A 213 2.15 4.55 -2.42
C THR A 213 1.14 4.72 -1.30
N GLN A 214 0.49 5.89 -1.20
CA GLN A 214 -0.69 6.09 -0.34
C GLN A 214 -1.86 5.19 -0.72
N GLY A 215 -2.18 5.05 -2.01
CA GLY A 215 -3.19 4.11 -2.50
C GLY A 215 -2.86 2.65 -2.18
N CYS A 216 -1.58 2.31 -2.04
CA CYS A 216 -1.11 0.99 -1.57
C CYS A 216 -1.09 0.87 -0.03
N GLY A 217 -1.65 1.85 0.70
CA GLY A 217 -1.76 1.82 2.16
C GLY A 217 -0.53 2.33 2.91
N VAL A 218 0.42 2.98 2.23
CA VAL A 218 1.53 3.65 2.93
C VAL A 218 1.05 4.99 3.47
N ASN A 219 0.70 5.00 4.75
CA ASN A 219 0.29 6.23 5.42
C ASN A 219 1.50 7.11 5.72
N VAL A 220 1.55 8.33 5.18
CA VAL A 220 2.51 9.33 5.65
C VAL A 220 1.99 9.82 7.00
N ARG A 221 2.43 9.14 8.08
CA ARG A 221 2.13 9.59 9.44
C ARG A 221 2.66 11.02 9.60
N THR A 222 1.79 11.94 10.00
CA THR A 222 2.08 13.38 10.12
C THR A 222 2.54 13.80 11.52
N ASP A 223 2.61 12.86 12.47
CA ASP A 223 3.21 13.13 13.77
C ASP A 223 4.73 13.29 13.62
N ALA A 224 5.27 14.42 14.06
CA ALA A 224 6.71 14.73 14.04
C ALA A 224 7.58 13.71 14.81
N ALA A 225 6.96 12.76 15.52
CA ALA A 225 7.59 11.67 16.24
C ALA A 225 7.64 10.34 15.46
N SER A 226 6.91 10.21 14.34
CA SER A 226 6.98 9.03 13.51
C SER A 226 8.10 9.15 12.49
N HIS A 227 8.90 8.11 12.46
CA HIS A 227 9.97 7.98 11.49
C HIS A 227 9.37 7.77 10.09
N ALA A 228 9.89 8.48 9.09
CA ALA A 228 9.42 8.38 7.71
C ALA A 228 9.42 6.92 7.23
N MET A 229 8.27 6.44 6.75
CA MET A 229 8.13 5.07 6.23
C MET A 229 8.62 4.92 4.78
N GLN A 230 8.95 6.02 4.11
CA GLN A 230 9.46 6.05 2.74
C GLN A 230 10.60 7.07 2.60
N TYR A 231 11.48 6.81 1.64
CA TYR A 231 12.45 7.81 1.20
C TYR A 231 11.80 8.79 0.23
N GLU A 232 12.04 10.08 0.44
CA GLU A 232 11.53 11.16 -0.40
C GLU A 232 12.60 11.70 -1.32
N VAL A 233 12.19 12.24 -2.47
CA VAL A 233 13.09 12.89 -3.42
C VAL A 233 13.06 14.40 -3.17
N THR A 234 14.17 14.98 -2.70
CA THR A 234 14.24 16.36 -2.20
C THR A 234 13.67 17.41 -3.17
N ASP A 235 14.12 17.38 -4.43
CA ASP A 235 13.69 18.36 -5.45
C ASP A 235 12.31 18.03 -6.06
N PHE A 236 11.75 16.87 -5.71
CA PHE A 236 10.47 16.38 -6.22
C PHE A 236 9.58 15.92 -5.06
N PRO A 237 9.03 16.85 -4.25
CA PRO A 237 8.33 16.53 -3.00
C PRO A 237 7.05 15.71 -3.16
N LYS A 238 6.54 15.58 -4.40
CA LYS A 238 5.41 14.68 -4.76
C LYS A 238 5.85 13.27 -5.14
N MET A 239 7.15 12.98 -5.17
CA MET A 239 7.73 11.69 -5.56
C MET A 239 8.42 11.02 -4.36
N CYS A 240 8.40 9.70 -4.33
CA CYS A 240 9.09 8.88 -3.33
C CYS A 240 9.66 7.61 -3.97
N LEU A 241 10.58 6.95 -3.25
CA LEU A 241 11.05 5.63 -3.64
C LEU A 241 10.08 4.54 -3.19
N SER A 242 9.86 3.55 -4.05
CA SER A 242 8.97 2.43 -3.80
C SER A 242 9.54 1.47 -2.75
N GLY A 243 8.68 0.96 -1.88
CA GLY A 243 9.05 -0.04 -0.86
C GLY A 243 8.94 -1.48 -1.34
N THR A 244 8.40 -1.68 -2.55
CA THR A 244 8.09 -2.97 -3.19
C THR A 244 7.65 -2.74 -4.64
N ALA A 245 7.90 -3.70 -5.53
CA ALA A 245 7.43 -3.69 -6.92
C ALA A 245 5.89 -3.60 -7.03
N GLU A 246 5.16 -4.08 -6.02
CA GLU A 246 3.69 -4.00 -5.96
C GLU A 246 3.17 -2.56 -6.16
N MET A 247 3.88 -1.55 -5.66
CA MET A 247 3.49 -0.15 -5.85
C MET A 247 3.64 0.30 -7.31
N GLY A 248 4.66 -0.19 -8.02
CA GLY A 248 4.84 0.11 -9.45
C GLY A 248 3.82 -0.63 -10.31
N ILE A 249 3.42 -1.85 -9.92
CA ILE A 249 2.31 -2.56 -10.53
C ILE A 249 1.00 -1.80 -10.28
N ALA A 250 0.77 -1.27 -9.08
CA ALA A 250 -0.39 -0.45 -8.76
C ALA A 250 -0.44 0.82 -9.63
N ASP A 251 0.69 1.52 -9.84
CA ASP A 251 0.77 2.67 -10.76
C ASP A 251 0.35 2.29 -12.20
N LYS A 252 0.85 1.16 -12.70
CA LYS A 252 0.47 0.63 -14.02
C LYS A 252 -1.03 0.40 -14.14
N LEU A 253 -1.70 0.00 -13.06
CA LEU A 253 -3.13 -0.35 -13.05
C LEU A 253 -4.04 0.81 -12.63
N ALA A 254 -3.50 1.85 -12.00
CA ALA A 254 -4.26 2.98 -11.47
C ALA A 254 -5.09 3.67 -12.57
N ASN A 255 -6.31 4.06 -12.21
CA ASN A 255 -7.26 4.78 -13.08
C ASN A 255 -7.57 4.06 -14.41
N ARG A 256 -7.50 2.72 -14.43
CA ARG A 256 -7.90 1.92 -15.59
C ARG A 256 -9.14 1.09 -15.27
N THR A 257 -9.99 0.95 -16.28
CA THR A 257 -11.12 0.02 -16.25
C THR A 257 -10.74 -1.23 -17.03
N PHE A 258 -11.05 -2.40 -16.47
CA PHE A 258 -10.80 -3.70 -17.09
C PHE A 258 -12.12 -4.41 -17.38
N LYS A 259 -12.16 -5.18 -18.47
CA LYS A 259 -13.26 -6.12 -18.72
C LYS A 259 -13.05 -7.36 -17.86
N GLU A 260 -14.13 -8.00 -17.45
CA GLU A 260 -14.07 -9.25 -16.68
C GLU A 260 -13.27 -10.35 -17.40
N SER A 261 -13.39 -10.43 -18.72
CA SER A 261 -12.64 -11.37 -19.56
C SER A 261 -11.11 -11.16 -19.55
N GLU A 262 -10.63 -10.02 -19.05
CA GLU A 262 -9.20 -9.71 -18.94
C GLU A 262 -8.61 -10.11 -17.59
N LEU A 263 -9.44 -10.62 -16.67
CA LEU A 263 -9.07 -11.01 -15.31
C LEU A 263 -9.03 -12.55 -15.19
N PRO A 264 -8.15 -13.10 -14.32
CA PRO A 264 -7.15 -12.40 -13.51
C PRO A 264 -5.96 -11.91 -14.34
N LYS A 265 -5.41 -10.74 -13.98
CA LYS A 265 -4.10 -10.31 -14.46
C LYS A 265 -3.02 -10.75 -13.47
N LEU A 266 -2.00 -11.43 -13.98
CA LEU A 266 -0.89 -11.95 -13.18
C LEU A 266 0.38 -11.26 -13.65
N PHE A 267 1.05 -10.53 -12.76
CA PHE A 267 2.25 -9.77 -13.10
C PHE A 267 3.43 -10.20 -12.25
N LEU A 268 4.58 -10.36 -12.91
CA LEU A 268 5.88 -10.57 -12.30
C LEU A 268 6.71 -9.32 -12.55
N ALA A 269 7.13 -8.65 -11.47
CA ALA A 269 7.98 -7.47 -11.56
C ALA A 269 9.21 -7.60 -10.65
N GLU A 270 10.36 -7.26 -11.20
CA GLU A 270 11.61 -7.09 -10.45
C GLU A 270 11.78 -5.60 -10.14
N SER A 271 12.11 -5.27 -8.89
CA SER A 271 12.36 -3.88 -8.49
C SER A 271 13.36 -3.79 -7.34
N ARG A 272 13.88 -2.59 -7.09
CA ARG A 272 14.65 -2.31 -5.88
C ARG A 272 13.67 -1.84 -4.79
N CYS A 273 13.75 -2.46 -3.61
CA CYS A 273 12.87 -2.13 -2.49
C CYS A 273 13.58 -1.17 -1.52
N PHE A 274 13.14 0.08 -1.46
CA PHE A 274 13.73 1.10 -0.60
C PHE A 274 12.91 1.27 0.68
N ARG A 275 13.49 0.89 1.83
CA ARG A 275 12.83 0.99 3.13
C ARG A 275 13.75 1.64 4.16
N PRO A 276 13.30 2.72 4.83
CA PRO A 276 14.08 3.35 5.89
C PRO A 276 14.33 2.44 7.10
N GLU A 277 13.44 1.45 7.32
CA GLU A 277 13.53 0.42 8.37
C GLU A 277 13.88 1.01 9.75
N ILE A 278 13.18 2.07 10.13
CA ILE A 278 13.49 2.83 11.34
C ILE A 278 12.85 2.12 12.55
N SER A 279 13.48 1.03 12.98
CA SER A 279 13.15 0.31 14.20
C SER A 279 13.96 0.86 15.38
N LYS A 280 13.31 1.00 16.53
CA LYS A 280 13.97 1.33 17.81
C LYS A 280 14.49 0.08 18.55
N SER A 281 14.21 -1.13 18.04
CA SER A 281 14.57 -2.40 18.67
C SER A 281 15.52 -3.23 17.79
N ALA A 282 16.49 -3.88 18.44
CA ALA A 282 17.48 -4.74 17.79
C ALA A 282 16.88 -6.03 17.21
N SER A 283 15.72 -6.47 17.71
CA SER A 283 15.02 -7.67 17.24
C SER A 283 14.37 -7.48 15.87
N GLU A 284 13.80 -6.31 15.58
CA GLU A 284 13.23 -5.99 14.27
C GLU A 284 14.33 -5.83 13.20
N ALA A 285 15.52 -5.36 13.60
CA ALA A 285 16.67 -5.21 12.70
C ALA A 285 17.30 -6.54 12.26
N MET A 286 17.04 -7.64 12.98
CA MET A 286 17.60 -8.97 12.69
C MET A 286 16.83 -9.74 11.59
N CYS A 287 15.63 -9.29 11.20
CA CYS A 287 14.81 -9.99 10.19
C CYS A 287 15.21 -9.70 8.73
N ILE A 288 16.20 -8.83 8.47
CA ILE A 288 16.52 -8.32 7.12
C ILE A 288 18.03 -8.31 6.83
N MET A 289 18.82 -9.15 7.49
CA MET A 289 20.14 -9.55 6.98
C MET A 289 20.19 -11.07 6.85
#